data_AF-A0A6P8H7D0-F1
#
_entry.id   AF-A0A6P8H7D0-F1
#
_cell.length_a   1.000
_cell.length_b   1.000
_cell.length_c   1.000
_cell.angle_alpha   90.00
_cell.angle_beta   90.00
_cell.angle_gamma   90.00
#
_symmetry.space_group_name_H-M   'P 1'
#
loop_
_entity.id
_entity.type
_entity.pdbx_description
1 polymer ?
#
loop_
_entity_poly.entity_id
_entity_poly.type
_entity_poly.pdbx_seq_one_letter_code
_entity_poly.pdbx_strand_id
1 'polypeptide(L)'
;MVFCRKKEHVKELFELFYQCLGPKGYYSPTGEEPEDDRTRLFAMYHKKTHKLVKSTIETEFRKENGTVRIVFCTIAFGMGVNVKGGNIVIHLGPSSGLDDYLQESGRVGRQKDINAHALLLKYKGCTRSRNISREMKDYVLNTSECRRVMLLKSFCSNPTANTLIPHSCCDVCAKKCRCLCTCKNEQCSCEKTCDVEAHQLDFEKQLLKLLCPQKVHTEKTSAQLHESTKLTSKQKAT
;
A
#
# COMPACT_ATOMS: atom_id res chain seq x y z
N MET A 1 -1.46 -2.43 -5.72
CA MET A 1 -2.15 -2.39 -7.03
C MET A 1 -2.82 -1.05 -7.21
N VAL A 2 -2.85 -0.50 -8.43
CA VAL A 2 -3.51 0.78 -8.73
C VAL A 2 -4.52 0.60 -9.87
N PHE A 3 -5.80 0.52 -9.52
CA PHE A 3 -6.90 0.42 -10.47
C PHE A 3 -7.21 1.76 -11.12
N CYS A 4 -7.17 1.77 -12.45
CA CYS A 4 -7.50 2.88 -13.30
C CYS A 4 -8.74 2.56 -14.14
N ARG A 5 -9.66 3.52 -14.26
CA ARG A 5 -10.87 3.34 -15.09
C ARG A 5 -10.61 3.46 -16.59
N LYS A 6 -9.55 4.17 -16.96
CA LYS A 6 -9.16 4.47 -18.33
C LYS A 6 -7.76 3.94 -18.60
N LYS A 7 -7.52 3.43 -19.80
CA LYS A 7 -6.19 2.96 -20.22
C LYS A 7 -5.19 4.12 -20.23
N GLU A 8 -5.68 5.31 -20.57
CA GLU A 8 -4.93 6.55 -20.64
C GLU A 8 -4.29 6.86 -19.27
N HIS A 9 -5.06 6.75 -18.18
CA HIS A 9 -4.51 6.96 -16.84
C HIS A 9 -3.46 5.90 -16.43
N VAL A 10 -3.59 4.66 -16.93
CA VAL A 10 -2.56 3.63 -16.68
C VAL A 10 -1.24 4.05 -17.32
N LYS A 11 -1.30 4.57 -18.55
CA LYS A 11 -0.14 5.09 -19.27
C LYS A 11 0.43 6.32 -18.57
N GLU A 12 -0.39 7.31 -18.23
CA GLU A 12 0.03 8.55 -17.57
C GLU A 12 0.71 8.28 -16.23
N LEU A 13 0.15 7.38 -15.39
CA LEU A 13 0.78 7.00 -14.13
C LEU A 13 2.10 6.26 -14.33
N PHE A 14 2.17 5.39 -15.34
CA PHE A 14 3.41 4.70 -15.67
C PHE A 14 4.50 5.70 -16.09
N GLU A 15 4.17 6.63 -16.99
CA GLU A 15 5.09 7.68 -17.45
C GLU A 15 5.53 8.61 -16.31
N LEU A 16 4.59 8.99 -15.44
CA LEU A 16 4.89 9.79 -14.24
C LEU A 16 5.88 9.07 -13.32
N PHE A 17 5.64 7.79 -13.01
CA PHE A 17 6.55 7.01 -12.16
C PHE A 17 7.91 6.83 -12.82
N TYR A 18 7.93 6.59 -14.13
CA TYR A 18 9.16 6.49 -14.91
C TYR A 18 10.01 7.77 -14.81
N GLN A 19 9.39 8.93 -15.02
CA GLN A 19 10.06 10.22 -14.94
C GLN A 19 10.50 10.59 -13.51
N CYS A 20 9.64 10.36 -12.52
CA CYS A 20 9.91 10.77 -11.14
C CYS A 20 10.89 9.85 -10.42
N LEU A 21 10.88 8.54 -10.70
CA LEU A 21 11.75 7.58 -10.01
C LEU A 21 13.11 7.44 -10.70
N GLY A 22 13.17 7.54 -12.03
CA GLY A 22 14.40 7.30 -12.79
C GLY A 22 15.08 5.98 -12.37
N PRO A 23 16.38 5.98 -12.04
CA PRO A 23 17.10 4.78 -11.57
C PRO A 23 16.49 4.13 -10.32
N LYS A 24 15.83 4.90 -9.44
CA LYS A 24 15.15 4.36 -8.24
C LYS A 24 13.92 3.52 -8.57
N GLY A 25 13.47 3.57 -9.83
CA GLY A 25 12.38 2.75 -10.35
C GLY A 25 12.75 1.29 -10.60
N TYR A 26 14.01 0.92 -10.38
CA TYR A 26 14.56 -0.39 -10.69
C TYR A 26 15.14 -1.07 -9.45
N TYR A 27 15.00 -2.38 -9.39
CA TYR A 27 15.65 -3.23 -8.40
C TYR A 27 17.09 -3.50 -8.84
N SER A 28 18.05 -2.85 -8.16
CA SER A 28 19.47 -3.03 -8.42
C SER A 28 20.24 -3.11 -7.10
N PRO A 29 20.35 -4.30 -6.49
CA PRO A 29 21.09 -4.48 -5.24
C PRO A 29 22.61 -4.36 -5.41
N THR A 30 23.18 -4.76 -6.55
CA THR A 30 24.64 -4.66 -6.79
C THR A 30 25.03 -3.40 -7.57
N GLY A 31 24.09 -2.78 -8.28
CA GLY A 31 24.37 -1.66 -9.18
C GLY A 31 24.73 -2.09 -10.60
N GLU A 32 24.79 -3.40 -10.88
CA GLU A 32 25.16 -3.96 -12.18
C GLU A 32 23.94 -4.45 -12.97
N GLU A 33 22.79 -4.53 -12.33
CA GLU A 33 21.56 -5.02 -12.97
C GLU A 33 21.06 -4.03 -14.04
N PRO A 34 20.54 -4.53 -15.18
CA PRO A 34 20.10 -3.68 -16.27
C PRO A 34 18.85 -2.88 -15.89
N GLU A 35 18.73 -1.63 -16.35
CA GLU A 35 17.54 -0.79 -16.15
C GLU A 35 16.44 -1.10 -17.18
N ASP A 36 15.93 -2.33 -17.19
CA ASP A 36 14.89 -2.78 -18.12
C ASP A 36 13.65 -3.38 -17.44
N ASP A 37 12.73 -3.92 -18.24
CA ASP A 37 11.47 -4.50 -17.79
C ASP A 37 11.62 -5.62 -16.74
N ARG A 38 12.78 -6.28 -16.65
CA ARG A 38 13.06 -7.39 -15.73
C ARG A 38 13.36 -6.92 -14.31
N THR A 39 13.89 -5.71 -14.18
CA THR A 39 14.31 -5.12 -12.90
C THR A 39 13.38 -3.99 -12.46
N ARG A 40 12.53 -3.46 -13.35
CA ARG A 40 11.62 -2.35 -13.02
C ARG A 40 10.58 -2.74 -11.97
N LEU A 41 10.45 -1.90 -10.95
CA LEU A 41 9.57 -2.09 -9.79
C LEU A 41 8.09 -1.86 -10.10
N PHE A 42 7.76 -1.28 -11.25
CA PHE A 42 6.39 -0.97 -11.64
C PHE A 42 6.07 -1.37 -13.08
N ALA A 43 4.81 -1.73 -13.31
CA ALA A 43 4.34 -2.21 -14.61
C ALA A 43 2.94 -1.69 -14.96
N MET A 44 2.67 -1.64 -16.27
CA MET A 44 1.35 -1.35 -16.83
C MET A 44 0.66 -2.64 -17.28
N TYR A 45 -0.58 -2.84 -16.82
CA TYR A 45 -1.39 -3.99 -17.20
C TYR A 45 -2.79 -3.57 -17.69
N HIS A 46 -3.08 -3.86 -18.96
CA HIS A 46 -4.40 -3.62 -19.55
C HIS A 46 -4.73 -4.67 -20.61
N LYS A 47 -5.97 -4.66 -21.14
CA LYS A 47 -6.44 -5.64 -22.15
C LYS A 47 -5.46 -5.85 -23.31
N LYS A 48 -4.89 -4.75 -23.84
CA LYS A 48 -3.94 -4.76 -24.98
C LYS A 48 -2.47 -5.04 -24.62
N THR A 49 -2.13 -5.36 -23.37
CA THR A 49 -0.75 -5.70 -23.00
C THR A 49 -0.37 -7.03 -23.64
N HIS A 50 0.84 -7.14 -24.20
CA HIS A 50 1.29 -8.36 -24.87
C HIS A 50 1.20 -9.57 -23.93
N LYS A 51 0.82 -10.75 -24.45
CA LYS A 51 0.58 -11.95 -23.62
C LYS A 51 1.79 -12.34 -22.78
N LEU A 52 2.98 -12.31 -23.36
CA LEU A 52 4.23 -12.62 -22.64
C LEU A 52 4.45 -11.63 -21.48
N VAL A 53 4.25 -10.34 -21.73
CA VAL A 53 4.40 -9.28 -20.71
C VAL A 53 3.38 -9.46 -19.58
N LYS A 54 2.12 -9.81 -19.90
CA LYS A 54 1.11 -10.12 -18.87
C LYS A 54 1.55 -11.29 -17.99
N SER A 55 2.05 -12.38 -18.59
CA SER A 55 2.53 -13.55 -17.87
C SER A 55 3.68 -13.20 -16.91
N THR A 56 4.65 -12.41 -17.38
CA THR A 56 5.76 -11.93 -16.56
C THR A 56 5.27 -11.06 -15.40
N ILE A 57 4.42 -10.06 -15.67
CA ILE A 57 3.87 -9.19 -14.63
C ILE A 57 3.11 -10.01 -13.59
N GLU A 58 2.24 -10.93 -14.02
CA GLU A 58 1.47 -11.76 -13.09
C GLU A 58 2.36 -12.69 -12.27
N THR A 59 3.39 -13.26 -12.87
CA THR A 59 4.34 -14.16 -12.18
C THR A 59 5.14 -13.40 -11.14
N GLU A 60 5.72 -12.26 -11.52
CA GLU A 60 6.54 -11.45 -10.61
C GLU A 60 5.69 -10.80 -9.53
N PHE A 61 4.53 -10.24 -9.86
CA PHE A 61 3.69 -9.55 -8.89
C PHE A 61 3.07 -10.49 -7.84
N ARG A 62 2.96 -11.80 -8.11
CA ARG A 62 2.45 -12.79 -7.14
C ARG A 62 3.50 -13.24 -6.13
N LYS A 63 4.80 -13.03 -6.41
CA LYS A 63 5.90 -13.42 -5.53
C LYS A 63 6.08 -12.37 -4.44
N GLU A 64 6.27 -12.81 -3.21
CA GLU A 64 6.55 -11.91 -2.06
C GLU A 64 7.82 -11.07 -2.30
N ASN A 65 8.86 -11.69 -2.87
CA ASN A 65 10.11 -11.05 -3.28
C ASN A 65 10.18 -10.82 -4.79
N GLY A 66 9.02 -10.69 -5.44
CA GLY A 66 8.96 -10.39 -6.86
C GLY A 66 9.46 -8.99 -7.17
N THR A 67 10.03 -8.82 -8.36
CA THR A 67 10.58 -7.54 -8.80
C THR A 67 9.50 -6.49 -9.01
N VAL A 68 8.35 -6.89 -9.56
CA VAL A 68 7.22 -5.97 -9.76
C VAL A 68 6.51 -5.74 -8.43
N ARG A 69 6.57 -4.51 -7.92
CA ARG A 69 5.97 -4.07 -6.64
C ARG A 69 4.69 -3.25 -6.84
N ILE A 70 4.57 -2.58 -7.98
CA ILE A 70 3.41 -1.73 -8.31
C ILE A 70 2.88 -2.11 -9.69
N VAL A 71 1.59 -2.36 -9.78
CA VAL A 71 0.91 -2.58 -11.07
C VAL A 71 -0.16 -1.51 -11.23
N PHE A 72 -0.02 -0.70 -12.28
CA PHE A 72 -1.07 0.17 -12.78
C PHE A 72 -1.96 -0.66 -13.71
N CYS A 73 -3.23 -0.79 -13.39
CA CYS A 73 -4.09 -1.71 -14.13
C CYS A 73 -5.51 -1.21 -14.35
N THR A 74 -6.09 -1.61 -15.48
CA THR A 74 -7.56 -1.63 -15.62
C THR A 74 -8.15 -2.86 -14.91
N ILE A 75 -9.49 -2.94 -14.84
CA ILE A 75 -10.25 -4.10 -14.31
C ILE A 75 -9.78 -5.45 -14.90
N ALA A 76 -9.22 -5.44 -16.11
CA ALA A 76 -8.69 -6.62 -16.79
C ALA A 76 -7.62 -7.42 -16.00
N PHE A 77 -6.93 -6.82 -15.02
CA PHE A 77 -5.98 -7.54 -14.16
C PHE A 77 -6.66 -8.38 -13.06
N GLY A 78 -7.96 -8.18 -12.82
CA GLY A 78 -8.69 -8.82 -11.73
C GLY A 78 -9.10 -10.28 -11.96
N MET A 79 -9.11 -10.79 -13.18
CA MET A 79 -9.56 -12.16 -13.39
C MET A 79 -8.41 -13.15 -13.13
N GLY A 80 -8.36 -13.75 -11.92
CA GLY A 80 -7.51 -14.91 -11.64
C GLY A 80 -6.14 -14.64 -11.00
N VAL A 81 -5.78 -13.40 -10.69
CA VAL A 81 -4.50 -13.08 -10.02
C VAL A 81 -4.67 -13.15 -8.49
N ASN A 82 -4.06 -14.17 -7.86
CA ASN A 82 -3.95 -14.27 -6.40
C ASN A 82 -2.63 -13.66 -5.93
N VAL A 83 -2.67 -12.44 -5.42
CA VAL A 83 -1.48 -11.69 -4.99
C VAL A 83 -1.16 -12.05 -3.54
N LYS A 84 -0.09 -12.81 -3.32
CA LYS A 84 0.45 -13.06 -1.97
C LYS A 84 1.23 -11.82 -1.51
N GLY A 85 1.14 -11.44 -0.24
CA GLY A 85 1.83 -10.26 0.31
C GLY A 85 1.23 -8.90 -0.08
N GLY A 86 0.23 -8.87 -0.97
CA GLY A 86 -0.41 -7.63 -1.38
C GLY A 86 -1.17 -6.98 -0.22
N ASN A 87 -0.82 -5.75 0.12
CA ASN A 87 -1.41 -5.01 1.25
C ASN A 87 -2.09 -3.69 0.85
N ILE A 88 -1.79 -3.12 -0.32
CA ILE A 88 -2.36 -1.83 -0.75
C ILE A 88 -3.04 -1.96 -2.11
N VAL A 89 -4.30 -1.51 -2.15
CA VAL A 89 -5.06 -1.30 -3.39
C VAL A 89 -5.52 0.15 -3.46
N ILE A 90 -5.23 0.80 -4.58
CA ILE A 90 -5.59 2.19 -4.85
C ILE A 90 -6.52 2.19 -6.05
N HIS A 91 -7.61 2.95 -5.97
CA HIS A 91 -8.54 3.16 -7.08
C HIS A 91 -8.47 4.63 -7.50
N LEU A 92 -8.02 4.88 -8.73
CA LEU A 92 -8.08 6.20 -9.35
C LEU A 92 -9.49 6.42 -9.91
N GLY A 93 -10.37 6.91 -9.03
CA GLY A 93 -11.79 7.09 -9.28
C GLY A 93 -12.65 5.86 -8.94
N PRO A 94 -13.97 6.05 -8.81
CA PRO A 94 -14.90 4.99 -8.37
C PRO A 94 -15.06 3.88 -9.42
N SER A 95 -15.33 2.67 -8.93
CA SER A 95 -15.75 1.52 -9.76
C SER A 95 -17.15 1.75 -10.31
N SER A 96 -17.64 0.86 -11.18
CA SER A 96 -19.01 0.92 -11.71
C SER A 96 -20.05 0.74 -10.62
N GLY A 97 -19.85 -0.20 -9.70
CA GLY A 97 -20.70 -0.42 -8.53
C GLY A 97 -19.92 -0.65 -7.24
N LEU A 98 -20.66 -0.76 -6.13
CA LEU A 98 -20.08 -1.12 -4.82
C LEU A 98 -19.51 -2.54 -4.83
N ASP A 99 -20.18 -3.49 -5.48
CA ASP A 99 -19.72 -4.89 -5.56
C ASP A 99 -18.40 -5.01 -6.33
N ASP A 100 -18.27 -4.27 -7.44
CA ASP A 100 -17.02 -4.17 -8.19
C ASP A 100 -15.90 -3.62 -7.31
N TYR A 101 -16.16 -2.53 -6.59
CA TYR A 101 -15.19 -1.92 -5.68
C TYR A 101 -14.79 -2.87 -4.54
N LEU A 102 -15.75 -3.60 -3.96
CA LEU A 102 -15.51 -4.58 -2.92
C LEU A 102 -14.65 -5.75 -3.44
N GLN A 103 -14.97 -6.28 -4.62
CA GLN A 103 -14.22 -7.37 -5.24
C GLN A 103 -12.80 -6.94 -5.66
N GLU A 104 -12.66 -5.74 -6.23
CA GLU A 104 -11.36 -5.14 -6.57
C GLU A 104 -10.51 -4.93 -5.32
N SER A 105 -11.11 -4.43 -4.24
CA SER A 105 -10.44 -4.17 -2.98
C SER A 105 -10.03 -5.45 -2.23
N GLY A 106 -10.87 -6.49 -2.26
CA GLY A 106 -10.64 -7.79 -1.61
C GLY A 106 -9.54 -8.66 -2.25
N ARG A 107 -8.73 -8.09 -3.15
CA ARG A 107 -7.57 -8.76 -3.78
C ARG A 107 -6.31 -8.72 -2.92
N VAL A 108 -6.24 -7.74 -2.02
CA VAL A 108 -5.16 -7.57 -1.05
C VAL A 108 -5.63 -8.04 0.33
N GLY A 109 -4.70 -8.27 1.26
CA GLY A 109 -5.04 -8.60 2.66
C GLY A 109 -5.63 -10.00 2.87
N ARG A 110 -5.23 -10.98 2.05
CA ARG A 110 -5.70 -12.38 2.17
C ARG A 110 -4.96 -13.19 3.25
N GLN A 111 -3.85 -12.70 3.76
CA GLN A 111 -3.07 -13.32 4.83
C GLN A 111 -3.48 -12.71 6.18
N LYS A 112 -3.57 -13.54 7.22
CA LYS A 112 -4.12 -13.16 8.53
C LYS A 112 -3.30 -12.09 9.26
N ASP A 113 -2.02 -11.99 8.94
CA ASP A 113 -1.00 -11.16 9.56
C ASP A 113 -0.67 -9.88 8.77
N ILE A 114 -1.38 -9.64 7.66
CA ILE A 114 -1.15 -8.45 6.81
C ILE A 114 -2.23 -7.41 7.05
N ASN A 115 -1.82 -6.23 7.52
CA ASN A 115 -2.66 -5.04 7.47
C ASN A 115 -2.81 -4.57 6.03
N ALA A 116 -4.05 -4.52 5.55
CA ALA A 116 -4.36 -4.11 4.18
C ALA A 116 -5.23 -2.86 4.12
N HIS A 117 -4.99 -2.06 3.08
CA HIS A 117 -5.63 -0.77 2.87
C HIS A 117 -6.21 -0.67 1.46
N ALA A 118 -7.47 -0.24 1.40
CA ALA A 118 -8.15 0.13 0.16
C ALA A 118 -8.36 1.65 0.11
N LEU A 119 -7.72 2.30 -0.85
CA LEU A 119 -7.82 3.74 -1.06
C LEU A 119 -8.63 4.05 -2.31
N LEU A 120 -9.52 5.04 -2.20
CA LEU A 120 -10.29 5.58 -3.32
C LEU A 120 -9.91 7.04 -3.53
N LEU A 121 -9.17 7.32 -4.60
CA LEU A 121 -8.76 8.67 -4.96
C LEU A 121 -9.90 9.38 -5.69
N LYS A 122 -10.50 10.36 -5.01
CA LYS A 122 -11.53 11.23 -5.55
C LYS A 122 -10.89 12.39 -6.30
N TYR A 123 -11.39 12.67 -7.51
CA TYR A 123 -11.01 13.86 -8.30
C TYR A 123 -12.26 14.54 -8.87
N LYS A 124 -12.11 15.79 -9.31
CA LYS A 124 -13.23 16.59 -9.82
C LYS A 124 -13.91 15.85 -10.98
N GLY A 125 -15.21 15.59 -10.83
CA GLY A 125 -16.02 14.93 -11.85
C GLY A 125 -15.93 13.40 -11.91
N CYS A 126 -15.20 12.75 -11.00
CA CYS A 126 -15.05 11.28 -11.00
C CYS A 126 -16.37 10.51 -10.81
N THR A 127 -17.44 11.16 -10.33
CA THR A 127 -18.78 10.59 -10.15
C THR A 127 -19.78 10.98 -11.26
N ARG A 128 -19.37 11.74 -12.29
CA ARG A 128 -20.28 12.24 -13.33
C ARG A 128 -20.74 11.17 -14.32
N SER A 129 -20.00 10.08 -14.45
CA SER A 129 -20.35 9.01 -15.39
C SER A 129 -21.72 8.39 -15.04
N ARG A 130 -22.51 8.13 -16.08
CA ARG A 130 -23.79 7.39 -15.96
C ARG A 130 -23.56 5.91 -15.66
N ASN A 131 -22.38 5.39 -15.96
CA ASN A 131 -22.01 3.99 -15.72
C ASN A 131 -21.60 3.71 -14.26
N ILE A 132 -21.65 4.72 -13.40
CA ILE A 132 -21.43 4.55 -11.96
C ILE A 132 -22.80 4.48 -11.29
N SER A 133 -23.03 3.41 -10.53
CA SER A 133 -24.25 3.16 -9.79
C SER A 133 -24.53 4.26 -8.77
N ARG A 134 -25.78 4.40 -8.36
CA ARG A 134 -26.18 5.39 -7.36
C ARG A 134 -25.48 5.11 -6.03
N GLU A 135 -25.44 3.85 -5.62
CA GLU A 135 -24.84 3.39 -4.37
C GLU A 135 -23.34 3.69 -4.31
N MET A 136 -22.63 3.54 -5.44
CA MET A 136 -21.22 3.88 -5.51
C MET A 136 -20.98 5.39 -5.47
N LYS A 137 -21.89 6.21 -6.04
CA LYS A 137 -21.84 7.67 -5.89
C LYS A 137 -22.07 8.08 -4.44
N ASP A 138 -23.07 7.49 -3.80
CA ASP A 138 -23.37 7.71 -2.38
C ASP A 138 -22.16 7.32 -1.51
N TYR A 139 -21.52 6.19 -1.82
CA TYR A 139 -20.27 5.78 -1.16
C TYR A 139 -19.15 6.81 -1.35
N VAL A 140 -18.90 7.32 -2.56
CA VAL A 140 -17.85 8.33 -2.80
C VAL A 140 -18.12 9.64 -2.07
N LEU A 141 -19.40 10.03 -1.95
CA LEU A 141 -19.81 11.29 -1.33
C LEU A 141 -20.02 11.18 0.18
N ASN A 142 -20.10 9.97 0.72
CA ASN A 142 -20.33 9.73 2.13
C ASN A 142 -19.22 10.32 3.02
N THR A 143 -19.68 10.97 4.09
CA THR A 143 -18.85 11.59 5.14
C THR A 143 -19.29 11.20 6.56
N SER A 144 -20.37 10.44 6.72
CA SER A 144 -21.05 10.25 8.01
C SER A 144 -21.20 8.78 8.41
N GLU A 145 -21.38 7.88 7.45
CA GLU A 145 -21.58 6.44 7.65
C GLU A 145 -20.25 5.66 7.57
N CYS A 146 -20.09 4.61 8.37
CA CYS A 146 -18.92 3.74 8.31
C CYS A 146 -18.79 3.09 6.92
N ARG A 147 -17.59 3.14 6.32
CA ARG A 147 -17.32 2.52 5.01
C ARG A 147 -17.69 1.04 4.98
N ARG A 148 -17.39 0.30 6.05
CA ARG A 148 -17.69 -1.14 6.14
C ARG A 148 -19.18 -1.42 6.18
N VAL A 149 -19.96 -0.58 6.87
CA VAL A 149 -21.41 -0.70 6.89
C VAL A 149 -21.97 -0.49 5.49
N MET A 150 -21.56 0.56 4.79
CA MET A 150 -22.01 0.81 3.42
C MET A 150 -21.67 -0.32 2.45
N LEU A 151 -20.47 -0.93 2.57
CA LEU A 151 -20.01 -2.01 1.70
C LEU A 151 -20.69 -3.34 1.99
N LEU A 152 -21.01 -3.63 3.25
CA LEU A 152 -21.46 -4.96 3.67
C LEU A 152 -22.96 -5.02 4.00
N LYS A 153 -23.68 -3.90 4.04
CA LYS A 153 -25.11 -3.85 4.40
C LYS A 153 -26.00 -4.79 3.58
N SER A 154 -25.63 -5.07 2.33
CA SER A 154 -26.38 -5.98 1.45
C SER A 154 -26.08 -7.46 1.70
N PHE A 155 -25.00 -7.77 2.44
CA PHE A 155 -24.52 -9.14 2.69
C PHE A 155 -24.78 -9.59 4.13
N CYS A 156 -24.87 -8.66 5.08
CA CYS A 156 -25.11 -8.98 6.49
C CYS A 156 -25.86 -7.85 7.22
N SER A 157 -26.78 -8.24 8.10
CA SER A 157 -27.62 -7.31 8.86
C SER A 157 -26.83 -6.48 9.89
N ASN A 158 -25.68 -7.00 10.35
CA ASN A 158 -24.80 -6.34 11.32
C ASN A 158 -23.32 -6.37 10.87
N PRO A 159 -22.93 -5.54 9.86
CA PRO A 159 -21.58 -5.52 9.28
C PRO A 159 -20.38 -5.39 10.21
N THR A 160 -20.60 -4.83 11.41
CA THR A 160 -19.53 -4.47 12.34
C THR A 160 -19.67 -5.13 13.71
N ALA A 161 -20.58 -6.10 13.87
CA ALA A 161 -20.76 -6.78 15.15
C ALA A 161 -19.53 -7.65 15.48
N ASN A 162 -18.86 -7.34 16.59
CA ASN A 162 -17.82 -8.16 17.26
C ASN A 162 -16.60 -8.61 16.42
N THR A 163 -16.34 -7.99 15.26
CA THR A 163 -15.21 -8.38 14.37
C THR A 163 -14.20 -7.26 14.11
N LEU A 164 -14.43 -6.06 14.66
CA LEU A 164 -13.50 -4.97 14.47
C LEU A 164 -12.38 -5.05 15.49
N ILE A 165 -11.16 -5.31 15.00
CA ILE A 165 -9.94 -5.02 15.75
C ILE A 165 -10.02 -3.56 16.21
N PRO A 166 -9.89 -3.28 17.52
CA PRO A 166 -9.88 -1.94 18.04
C PRO A 166 -8.94 -1.03 17.23
N HIS A 167 -9.42 0.16 16.88
CA HIS A 167 -8.66 1.19 16.17
C HIS A 167 -8.26 0.88 14.71
N SER A 168 -8.77 -0.20 14.10
CA SER A 168 -8.73 -0.40 12.64
C SER A 168 -9.86 0.38 11.94
N CYS A 169 -9.87 1.71 12.07
CA CYS A 169 -10.94 2.56 11.56
C CYS A 169 -10.84 2.82 10.04
N CYS A 170 -11.99 2.98 9.38
CA CYS A 170 -12.03 3.63 8.07
C CYS A 170 -11.89 5.16 8.20
N ASP A 171 -11.69 5.87 7.10
CA ASP A 171 -11.56 7.33 7.05
C ASP A 171 -12.72 8.09 7.73
N VAL A 172 -13.96 7.60 7.60
CA VAL A 172 -15.13 8.22 8.25
C VAL A 172 -15.18 7.94 9.75
N CYS A 173 -14.95 6.68 10.16
CA CYS A 173 -14.92 6.31 11.57
C CYS A 173 -13.77 6.99 12.31
N ALA A 174 -12.61 7.14 11.66
CA ALA A 174 -11.43 7.77 12.24
C ALA A 174 -11.72 9.21 12.70
N LYS A 175 -12.55 9.97 11.97
CA LYS A 175 -12.94 11.35 12.35
C LYS A 175 -13.73 11.43 13.65
N LYS A 176 -14.49 10.39 13.97
CA LYS A 176 -15.29 10.28 15.20
C LYS A 176 -14.59 9.44 16.27
N CYS A 177 -13.49 8.80 15.89
CA CYS A 177 -12.67 8.00 16.77
C CYS A 177 -12.00 8.94 17.76
N ARG A 178 -12.27 8.74 19.05
CA ARG A 178 -11.62 9.51 20.12
C ARG A 178 -10.31 8.85 20.58
N CYS A 179 -9.76 7.98 19.74
CA CYS A 179 -8.67 7.09 20.08
C CYS A 179 -7.42 7.50 19.33
N LEU A 180 -6.45 8.06 20.06
CA LEU A 180 -5.05 8.15 19.63
C LEU A 180 -4.18 7.15 20.38
N CYS A 181 -4.76 6.04 20.86
CA CYS A 181 -3.96 5.02 21.53
C CYS A 181 -3.12 4.26 20.49
N THR A 182 -1.81 4.31 20.64
CA THR A 182 -0.85 3.46 19.91
C THR A 182 -0.55 2.14 20.63
N CYS A 183 -1.32 1.83 21.68
CA CYS A 183 -1.04 0.75 22.62
C CYS A 183 -1.11 -0.68 22.04
N LYS A 184 -1.70 -0.87 20.84
CA LYS A 184 -1.83 -2.18 20.16
C LYS A 184 -2.42 -3.30 21.04
N ASN A 185 -3.08 -2.97 22.15
CA ASN A 185 -3.61 -3.93 23.09
C ASN A 185 -5.00 -4.40 22.65
N GLU A 186 -5.23 -5.72 22.69
CA GLU A 186 -6.52 -6.35 22.37
C GLU A 186 -7.65 -5.86 23.30
N GLN A 187 -7.30 -5.37 24.49
CA GLN A 187 -8.21 -4.83 25.50
C GLN A 187 -7.81 -3.38 25.87
N CYS A 188 -7.88 -2.46 24.90
CA CYS A 188 -7.56 -1.05 25.15
C CYS A 188 -8.61 -0.38 26.08
N SER A 189 -8.14 0.17 27.20
CA SER A 189 -8.93 0.92 28.20
C SER A 189 -8.54 2.40 28.33
N CYS A 190 -7.77 2.95 27.38
CA CYS A 190 -7.18 4.28 27.52
C CYS A 190 -8.24 5.41 27.50
N GLU A 191 -8.24 6.23 28.56
CA GLU A 191 -9.12 7.38 28.71
C GLU A 191 -8.68 8.59 27.87
N LYS A 192 -9.68 9.38 27.48
CA LYS A 192 -9.64 10.42 26.45
C LYS A 192 -8.75 11.62 26.83
N THR A 193 -7.57 11.73 26.24
CA THR A 193 -7.00 13.03 25.80
C THR A 193 -6.24 12.82 24.49
N CYS A 194 -6.58 13.58 23.45
CA CYS A 194 -6.23 13.29 22.06
C CYS A 194 -5.44 14.48 21.48
N ASP A 195 -4.12 14.33 21.31
CA ASP A 195 -3.23 15.23 20.55
C ASP A 195 -3.14 14.82 19.06
N VAL A 196 -3.93 15.50 18.24
CA VAL A 196 -4.06 15.25 16.80
C VAL A 196 -2.74 15.41 16.04
N GLU A 197 -1.87 16.32 16.48
CA GLU A 197 -0.59 16.59 15.81
C GLU A 197 0.38 15.43 16.02
N ALA A 198 0.44 14.87 17.24
CA ALA A 198 1.26 13.71 17.55
C ALA A 198 0.88 12.47 16.73
N HIS A 199 -0.43 12.25 16.50
CA HIS A 199 -0.89 11.14 15.67
C HIS A 199 -0.54 11.31 14.20
N GLN A 200 -0.68 12.52 13.67
CA GLN A 200 -0.35 12.80 12.28
C GLN A 200 1.15 12.64 12.03
N LEU A 201 2.00 13.09 12.96
CA LEU A 201 3.45 12.87 12.94
C LEU A 201 3.82 11.38 13.03
N ASP A 202 3.14 10.58 13.86
CA ASP A 202 3.40 9.13 13.93
C ASP A 202 2.98 8.40 12.65
N PHE A 203 1.83 8.74 12.08
CA PHE A 203 1.40 8.21 10.80
C PHE A 203 2.39 8.55 9.67
N GLU A 204 2.86 9.80 9.60
CA GLU A 204 3.88 10.22 8.65
C GLU A 204 5.20 9.47 8.84
N LYS A 205 5.66 9.28 10.09
CA LYS A 205 6.85 8.47 10.41
C LYS A 205 6.70 7.00 10.00
N GLN A 206 5.53 6.40 10.23
CA GLN A 206 5.26 5.02 9.80
C GLN A 206 5.22 4.91 8.27
N LEU A 207 4.61 5.89 7.58
CA LEU A 207 4.60 5.95 6.13
C LEU A 207 6.03 6.05 5.58
N LEU A 208 6.87 6.91 6.17
CA LEU A 208 8.28 7.07 5.79
C LEU A 208 9.11 5.80 6.03
N LYS A 209 8.87 5.07 7.13
CA LYS A 209 9.49 3.76 7.39
C LYS A 209 9.10 2.69 6.36
N LEU A 210 7.86 2.72 5.86
CA LEU A 210 7.41 1.80 4.81
C LEU A 210 7.96 2.17 3.43
N LEU A 211 8.22 3.46 3.18
CA LEU A 211 8.76 3.97 1.92
C LEU A 211 10.29 3.87 1.84
N CYS A 212 10.98 3.79 2.97
CA CYS A 212 12.40 3.47 3.07
C CYS A 212 12.58 2.27 4.00
N PRO A 213 12.62 1.03 3.48
CA PRO A 213 13.20 -0.08 4.24
C PRO A 213 14.64 0.34 4.53
N GLN A 214 14.95 0.58 5.81
CA GLN A 214 16.31 0.87 6.20
C GLN A 214 17.19 -0.25 5.64
N LYS A 215 18.25 0.15 4.92
CA LYS A 215 19.36 -0.74 4.58
C LYS A 215 19.71 -1.50 5.86
N VAL A 216 19.60 -2.83 5.82
CA VAL A 216 20.26 -3.68 6.80
C VAL A 216 21.76 -3.49 6.58
N HIS A 217 22.30 -2.40 7.13
CA HIS A 217 23.71 -2.35 7.43
C HIS A 217 23.89 -3.24 8.65
N THR A 218 24.47 -4.40 8.36
CA THR A 218 25.17 -5.22 9.34
C THR A 218 26.01 -4.31 10.22
N GLU A 219 25.65 -4.23 11.50
CA GLU A 219 26.57 -3.80 12.55
C GLU A 219 27.71 -4.82 12.62
N LYS A 220 28.68 -4.67 11.70
CA LYS A 220 30.03 -5.16 11.95
C LYS A 220 30.70 -4.13 12.87
N THR A 221 30.60 -4.42 14.16
CA THR A 221 31.71 -4.31 15.11
C THR A 221 32.59 -3.05 14.98
N SER A 222 32.14 -1.93 15.55
CA SER A 222 33.01 -0.82 15.94
C SER A 222 33.62 -0.99 17.35
N ALA A 223 33.75 -2.23 17.82
CA ALA A 223 34.34 -2.57 19.13
C ALA A 223 35.69 -3.30 19.05
N GLN A 224 36.36 -3.36 17.88
CA GLN A 224 37.69 -3.99 17.75
C GLN A 224 38.78 -3.16 17.09
N LEU A 225 38.58 -1.85 16.86
CA LEU A 225 39.66 -0.97 16.41
C LEU A 225 40.27 -0.07 17.50
N HIS A 226 39.91 -0.25 18.77
CA HIS A 226 40.52 0.49 19.88
C HIS A 226 41.52 -0.30 20.75
N GLU A 227 41.78 -1.58 20.44
CA GLU A 227 42.74 -2.40 21.17
C GLU A 227 44.06 -2.67 20.40
N SER A 228 44.16 -2.28 19.13
CA SER A 228 45.38 -2.43 18.33
C SER A 228 46.30 -1.20 18.36
N THR A 229 45.85 -0.06 18.90
CA THR A 229 46.62 1.20 18.94
C THR A 229 47.27 1.49 20.30
N LYS A 230 47.06 0.62 21.31
CA LYS A 230 47.73 0.73 22.63
C LYS A 230 48.90 -0.23 22.85
N LEU A 231 49.15 -1.19 21.94
CA LEU A 231 50.31 -2.08 22.03
C LEU A 231 51.54 -1.62 21.22
N THR A 232 51.45 -0.61 20.36
CA THR A 232 52.57 -0.11 19.57
C THR A 232 53.28 1.12 20.16
N SER A 233 52.82 1.65 21.31
CA SER A 233 53.46 2.79 21.99
C SER A 233 54.27 2.42 23.25
N LYS A 234 54.54 1.13 23.49
CA LYS A 234 55.38 0.66 24.62
C LYS A 234 56.69 -0.06 24.23
N GLN A 235 57.13 0.02 22.97
CA GLN A 235 58.42 -0.52 22.52
C GLN A 235 59.40 0.53 21.92
N LYS A 236 59.24 1.81 22.27
CA LYS A 236 60.25 2.86 22.03
C LYS A 236 60.47 3.70 23.29
N ALA A 237 60.96 3.06 24.35
CA ALA A 237 61.60 3.73 25.50
C ALA A 237 62.24 2.66 26.42
N THR A 238 63.32 2.05 25.95
CA THR A 238 64.51 1.53 26.68
C THR A 238 65.36 0.73 25.70
#